data_AF-A0A6J1PUT3-F1
#
_entry.id   AF-A0A6J1PUT3-F1
#
_cell.length_a   1.000
_cell.length_b   1.000
_cell.length_c   1.000
_cell.angle_alpha   90.00
_cell.angle_beta   90.00
_cell.angle_gamma   90.00
#
_symmetry.space_group_name_H-M   'P 1'
#
loop_
_entity.id
_entity.type
_entity.pdbx_description
1 polymer ?
#
loop_
_entity_poly.entity_id
_entity_poly.type
_entity_poly.pdbx_seq_one_letter_code
_entity_poly.pdbx_strand_id
1 'polypeptide(L)'
;MGPERHVYVPANAFCGQRCAIKTKMVVDMELQEAKDHVLQLMKEKDKIESDLRALKEVLDSNHIGMDEPLVDSEGYPRQDINVYQVRHTRHKIICLRNDHKDVMKKIEEGLHRVHALGGASKAEESIADIPDSQETEGLEPFLRVNLVSPGSPAETAGIQVEDLILEFGSVHCRNFKSLIDIGKLVENSRYKTVNVKIKRGSNTIVLSLIPRPWVGKGLLGCNVIPVEVVER
;
A
#
# COMPACT_ATOMS: atom_id res chain seq x y z
N MET A 1 -12.65 36.81 66.53
CA MET A 1 -12.46 35.45 65.97
C MET A 1 -13.84 34.87 65.74
N GLY A 2 -14.30 34.57 64.52
CA GLY A 2 -13.69 34.67 63.19
C GLY A 2 -14.80 34.86 62.13
N PRO A 3 -14.46 35.28 60.91
CA PRO A 3 -15.43 35.57 59.88
C PRO A 3 -16.00 34.28 59.25
N GLU A 4 -17.29 34.31 58.94
CA GLU A 4 -18.02 33.28 58.20
C GLU A 4 -17.37 33.04 56.82
N ARG A 5 -17.09 31.77 56.53
CA ARG A 5 -16.54 31.34 55.24
C ARG A 5 -17.63 31.38 54.19
N HIS A 6 -17.58 32.39 53.32
CA HIS A 6 -18.28 32.39 52.05
C HIS A 6 -17.72 31.25 51.19
N VAL A 7 -18.50 30.19 50.98
CA VAL A 7 -18.15 29.10 50.06
C VAL A 7 -18.28 29.65 48.63
N TYR A 8 -17.14 29.90 48.00
CA TYR A 8 -17.06 30.23 46.59
C TYR A 8 -17.19 28.91 45.79
N VAL A 9 -18.32 28.70 45.13
CA VAL A 9 -18.47 27.61 44.16
C VAL A 9 -18.01 28.13 42.80
N PRO A 10 -16.91 27.63 42.22
CA PRO A 10 -16.52 28.05 40.88
C PRO A 10 -17.51 27.49 39.86
N ALA A 11 -18.29 28.38 39.27
CA ALA A 11 -19.02 28.10 38.04
C ALA A 11 -18.02 28.03 36.88
N ASN A 12 -17.49 26.85 36.58
CA ASN A 12 -17.01 26.47 35.24
C ASN A 12 -16.47 25.04 35.22
N ALA A 13 -17.35 24.06 35.04
CA ALA A 13 -16.96 22.68 34.74
C ALA A 13 -17.71 22.07 33.53
N PHE A 14 -18.40 22.88 32.72
CA PHE A 14 -19.23 22.39 31.60
C PHE A 14 -18.83 22.92 30.21
N CYS A 15 -17.62 23.48 30.04
CA CYS A 15 -17.16 24.01 28.75
C CYS A 15 -16.35 22.99 27.91
N GLY A 16 -15.90 21.87 28.48
CA GLY A 16 -15.06 20.88 27.77
C GLY A 16 -15.82 19.90 26.87
N GLN A 17 -16.94 19.35 27.34
CA GLN A 17 -17.67 18.28 26.63
C GLN A 17 -18.47 18.78 25.41
N ARG A 18 -19.00 20.00 25.44
CA ARG A 18 -19.69 20.59 24.27
C ARG A 18 -18.74 20.94 23.12
N CYS A 19 -17.47 21.22 23.41
CA CYS A 19 -16.47 21.52 22.38
C CYS A 19 -16.04 20.25 21.65
N ALA A 20 -15.69 19.19 22.38
CA ALA A 20 -15.23 17.92 21.80
C ALA A 20 -16.26 17.21 20.90
N ILE A 21 -17.56 17.31 21.22
CA ILE A 21 -18.64 16.72 20.39
C ILE A 21 -18.77 17.47 19.05
N LYS A 22 -18.63 18.80 19.05
CA LYS A 22 -18.62 19.59 17.82
C LYS A 22 -17.43 19.26 16.93
N THR A 23 -16.24 19.08 17.51
CA THR A 23 -15.03 18.76 16.75
C THR A 23 -15.11 17.36 16.13
N LYS A 24 -15.66 16.38 16.86
CA LYS A 24 -15.82 15.00 16.35
C LYS A 24 -16.77 14.92 15.15
N MET A 25 -17.93 15.60 15.22
CA MET A 25 -18.89 15.61 14.10
C MET A 25 -18.33 16.29 12.83
N VAL A 26 -17.46 17.29 12.99
CA VAL A 26 -16.81 17.98 11.85
C VAL A 26 -15.81 17.04 11.16
N VAL A 27 -15.00 16.32 11.94
CA VAL A 27 -14.02 15.36 11.38
C VAL A 27 -14.72 14.18 10.68
N ASP A 28 -15.82 13.68 11.24
CA ASP A 28 -16.61 12.59 10.63
C ASP A 28 -17.25 13.03 9.29
N MET A 29 -17.67 14.29 9.18
CA MET A 29 -18.22 14.87 7.95
C MET A 29 -17.15 15.06 6.87
N GLU A 30 -15.99 15.60 7.23
CA GLU A 30 -14.84 15.77 6.32
C GLU A 30 -14.31 14.43 5.82
N LEU A 31 -14.30 13.40 6.66
CA LEU A 31 -13.93 12.05 6.27
C LEU A 31 -14.92 11.45 5.26
N GLN A 32 -16.22 11.70 5.44
CA GLN A 32 -17.25 11.22 4.52
C GLN A 32 -17.14 11.92 3.16
N GLU A 33 -16.94 13.24 3.14
CA GLU A 33 -16.73 14.01 1.91
C GLU A 33 -15.49 13.54 1.16
N ALA A 34 -14.38 13.28 1.86
CA ALA A 34 -13.16 12.76 1.26
C ALA A 34 -13.37 11.38 0.62
N LYS A 35 -14.12 10.49 1.27
CA LYS A 35 -14.49 9.17 0.73
C LYS A 35 -15.37 9.29 -0.51
N ASP A 36 -16.39 10.15 -0.45
CA ASP A 36 -17.32 10.36 -1.56
C ASP A 36 -16.58 10.92 -2.80
N HIS A 37 -15.61 11.82 -2.59
CA HIS A 37 -14.75 12.32 -3.65
C HIS A 37 -13.90 11.22 -4.31
N VAL A 38 -13.27 10.34 -3.52
CA VAL A 38 -12.51 9.19 -4.04
C VAL A 38 -13.41 8.24 -4.82
N LEU A 39 -14.60 7.91 -4.29
CA LEU A 39 -15.58 7.07 -4.97
C LEU A 39 -16.02 7.68 -6.30
N GLN A 40 -16.14 9.01 -6.38
CA GLN A 40 -16.48 9.70 -7.62
C GLN A 40 -15.35 9.60 -8.66
N LEU A 41 -14.10 9.77 -8.25
CA LEU A 41 -12.94 9.60 -9.13
C LEU A 41 -12.81 8.15 -9.64
N MET A 42 -13.14 7.15 -8.81
CA MET A 42 -13.15 5.74 -9.24
C MET A 42 -14.19 5.49 -10.33
N LYS A 43 -15.39 6.07 -10.21
CA LYS A 43 -16.43 5.99 -11.25
C LYS A 43 -15.99 6.66 -12.55
N GLU A 44 -15.31 7.80 -12.45
CA GLU A 44 -14.75 8.51 -13.61
C GLU A 44 -13.66 7.67 -14.30
N LYS A 45 -12.77 7.06 -13.53
CA LYS A 45 -11.76 6.11 -14.03
C LYS A 45 -12.42 4.95 -14.79
N ASP A 46 -13.46 4.32 -14.21
CA ASP A 46 -14.17 3.21 -14.86
C ASP A 46 -14.84 3.65 -16.17
N LYS A 47 -15.37 4.86 -16.22
CA LYS A 47 -15.93 5.44 -17.45
C LYS A 47 -14.85 5.62 -18.52
N ILE A 48 -13.70 6.19 -18.16
CA ILE A 48 -12.57 6.38 -19.08
C ILE A 48 -12.07 5.02 -19.59
N GLU A 49 -11.97 4.01 -18.73
CA GLU A 49 -11.58 2.64 -19.12
C GLU A 49 -12.59 2.00 -20.08
N SER A 50 -13.89 2.26 -19.90
CA SER A 50 -14.93 1.80 -20.81
C SER A 50 -14.84 2.48 -22.19
N ASP A 51 -14.60 3.80 -22.21
CA ASP A 51 -14.43 4.58 -23.44
C ASP A 51 -13.16 4.13 -24.20
N LEU A 52 -12.06 3.88 -23.48
CA LEU A 52 -10.83 3.35 -24.05
C LEU A 52 -11.03 1.99 -24.69
N ARG A 53 -11.83 1.10 -24.06
CA ARG A 53 -12.16 -0.21 -24.62
C ARG A 53 -12.94 -0.09 -25.92
N ALA A 54 -13.98 0.74 -25.94
CA ALA A 54 -14.78 0.99 -27.14
C ALA A 54 -13.94 1.55 -28.29
N LEU A 55 -13.05 2.51 -28.02
CA LEU A 55 -12.15 3.06 -29.05
C LEU A 55 -11.13 2.04 -29.55
N LYS A 56 -10.68 1.12 -28.69
CA LYS A 56 -9.79 0.04 -29.09
C LYS A 56 -10.49 -0.95 -30.04
N GLU A 57 -11.75 -1.29 -29.78
CA GLU A 57 -12.55 -2.14 -30.68
C GLU A 57 -12.71 -1.51 -32.08
N VAL A 58 -12.81 -0.18 -32.16
CA VAL A 58 -12.82 0.55 -33.44
C VAL A 58 -11.49 0.38 -34.20
N LEU A 59 -10.35 0.43 -33.49
CA LEU A 59 -9.04 0.18 -34.11
C LEU A 59 -8.89 -1.28 -34.56
N ASP A 60 -9.33 -2.23 -33.75
CA ASP A 60 -9.29 -3.66 -34.06
C ASP A 60 -10.16 -3.99 -35.29
N SER A 61 -11.30 -3.31 -35.44
CA SER A 61 -12.18 -3.42 -36.61
C SER A 61 -11.55 -2.88 -37.90
N ASN A 62 -10.61 -1.94 -37.79
CA ASN A 62 -9.81 -1.44 -38.91
C ASN A 62 -8.49 -2.21 -39.07
N HIS A 63 -8.28 -3.27 -38.27
CA HIS A 63 -7.09 -4.12 -38.28
C HIS A 63 -5.76 -3.36 -38.12
N ILE A 64 -5.76 -2.27 -37.33
CA ILE A 64 -4.59 -1.41 -37.18
C ILE A 64 -4.32 -1.05 -35.72
N GLY A 65 -3.05 -1.14 -35.31
CA GLY A 65 -2.60 -0.79 -33.97
C GLY A 65 -2.57 0.71 -33.67
N MET A 66 -2.02 1.12 -32.53
CA MET A 66 -1.80 2.54 -32.19
C MET A 66 -0.59 3.16 -32.91
N ASP A 67 0.43 2.35 -33.20
CA ASP A 67 1.76 2.82 -33.65
C ASP A 67 2.07 2.49 -35.12
N GLU A 68 1.16 1.82 -35.81
CA GLU A 68 1.36 1.36 -37.19
C GLU A 68 1.23 2.50 -38.22
N PRO A 69 1.97 2.46 -39.33
CA PRO A 69 1.95 3.51 -40.35
C PRO A 69 0.60 3.57 -41.09
N LEU A 70 0.08 4.80 -41.26
CA LEU A 70 -1.17 5.08 -41.98
C LEU A 70 -1.00 5.25 -43.49
N VAL A 71 0.25 5.19 -43.96
CA VAL A 71 0.64 5.32 -45.36
C VAL A 71 1.25 4.01 -45.85
N ASP A 72 1.20 3.82 -47.17
CA ASP A 72 1.87 2.72 -47.85
C ASP A 72 3.36 3.04 -48.10
N SER A 73 4.05 2.14 -48.80
CA SER A 73 5.47 2.30 -49.17
C SER A 73 5.73 3.42 -50.18
N GLU A 74 4.70 3.86 -50.89
CA GLU A 74 4.78 4.94 -51.88
C GLU A 74 4.44 6.31 -51.27
N GLY A 75 3.99 6.34 -50.01
CA GLY A 75 3.66 7.55 -49.26
C GLY A 75 2.20 8.01 -49.41
N TYR A 76 1.32 7.17 -49.96
CA TYR A 76 -0.09 7.46 -50.12
C TYR A 76 -0.92 6.89 -48.95
N PRO A 77 -2.09 7.48 -48.63
CA PRO A 77 -3.00 6.94 -47.64
C PRO A 77 -3.41 5.51 -48.00
N ARG A 78 -3.28 4.61 -47.03
CA ARG A 78 -3.67 3.22 -47.19
C ARG A 78 -5.15 3.07 -47.57
N GLN A 79 -5.42 2.22 -48.57
CA GLN A 79 -6.77 1.98 -49.08
C GLN A 79 -7.55 0.95 -48.26
N ASP A 80 -6.84 0.09 -47.53
CA ASP A 80 -7.37 -0.97 -46.68
C ASP A 80 -7.98 -0.46 -45.36
N ILE A 81 -7.71 0.79 -44.98
CA ILE A 81 -8.14 1.37 -43.71
C ILE A 81 -8.87 2.70 -43.88
N ASN A 82 -9.76 3.01 -42.95
CA ASN A 82 -10.30 4.36 -42.83
C ASN A 82 -9.30 5.26 -42.08
N VAL A 83 -8.34 5.84 -42.81
CA VAL A 83 -7.28 6.70 -42.25
C VAL A 83 -7.83 7.83 -41.38
N TYR A 84 -8.96 8.43 -41.78
CA TYR A 84 -9.60 9.50 -41.02
C TYR A 84 -10.08 9.01 -39.64
N GLN A 85 -10.85 7.92 -39.59
CA GLN A 85 -11.34 7.36 -38.33
C GLN A 85 -10.18 6.93 -37.44
N VAL A 86 -9.21 6.18 -37.98
CA VAL A 86 -8.06 5.69 -37.22
C VAL A 86 -7.29 6.85 -36.59
N ARG A 87 -7.03 7.94 -37.33
CA ARG A 87 -6.33 9.11 -36.81
C ARG A 87 -7.07 9.75 -35.63
N HIS A 88 -8.39 9.93 -35.75
CA HIS A 88 -9.21 10.52 -34.68
C HIS A 88 -9.29 9.60 -33.46
N THR A 89 -9.49 8.31 -33.68
CA THR A 89 -9.55 7.30 -32.62
C THR A 89 -8.23 7.23 -31.86
N ARG A 90 -7.09 7.18 -32.55
CA ARG A 90 -5.75 7.21 -31.91
C ARG A 90 -5.55 8.48 -31.09
N HIS A 91 -5.89 9.64 -31.64
CA HIS A 91 -5.79 10.90 -30.90
C HIS A 91 -6.64 10.87 -29.63
N LYS A 92 -7.89 10.42 -29.72
CA LYS A 92 -8.80 10.33 -28.58
C LYS A 92 -8.30 9.35 -27.51
N ILE A 93 -7.73 8.20 -27.92
CA ILE A 93 -7.10 7.24 -27.00
C ILE A 93 -5.93 7.88 -26.26
N ILE A 94 -5.09 8.66 -26.94
CA ILE A 94 -3.94 9.34 -26.30
C ILE A 94 -4.44 10.34 -25.24
N CYS A 95 -5.44 11.17 -25.58
CA CYS A 95 -6.02 12.10 -24.62
C CYS A 95 -6.60 11.37 -23.40
N LEU A 96 -7.44 10.36 -23.63
CA LEU A 96 -8.06 9.60 -22.54
C LEU A 96 -7.04 8.83 -21.68
N ARG A 97 -5.92 8.37 -22.25
CA ARG A 97 -4.83 7.75 -21.47
C ARG A 97 -4.15 8.75 -20.56
N ASN A 98 -3.94 9.98 -21.02
CA ASN A 98 -3.38 11.04 -20.18
C ASN A 98 -4.38 11.42 -19.07
N ASP A 99 -5.66 11.58 -19.41
CA ASP A 99 -6.72 11.87 -18.44
C ASP A 99 -6.82 10.75 -17.38
N HIS A 100 -6.75 9.48 -17.80
CA HIS A 100 -6.75 8.32 -16.90
C HIS A 100 -5.57 8.37 -15.92
N LYS A 101 -4.37 8.70 -16.41
CA LYS A 101 -3.18 8.89 -15.56
C LYS A 101 -3.38 9.99 -14.53
N ASP A 102 -3.98 11.11 -14.93
CA ASP A 102 -4.26 12.24 -14.04
C ASP A 102 -5.34 11.88 -12.99
N VAL A 103 -6.38 11.15 -13.39
CA VAL A 103 -7.41 10.64 -12.46
C VAL A 103 -6.80 9.65 -11.46
N MET A 104 -5.94 8.74 -11.90
CA MET A 104 -5.24 7.82 -11.01
C MET A 104 -4.41 8.55 -9.96
N LYS A 105 -3.67 9.59 -10.35
CA LYS A 105 -2.93 10.43 -9.41
C LYS A 105 -3.84 11.10 -8.38
N LYS A 106 -4.99 11.62 -8.79
CA LYS A 106 -5.99 12.21 -7.86
C LYS A 106 -6.59 11.17 -6.91
N ILE A 107 -6.79 9.94 -7.37
CA ILE A 107 -7.27 8.83 -6.52
C ILE A 107 -6.23 8.53 -5.43
N GLU A 108 -4.95 8.43 -5.79
CA GLU A 108 -3.86 8.23 -4.84
C GLU A 108 -3.82 9.32 -3.77
N GLU A 109 -3.81 10.59 -4.18
CA GLU A 109 -3.83 11.74 -3.26
C GLU A 109 -5.08 11.74 -2.36
N GLY A 110 -6.25 11.45 -2.94
CA GLY A 110 -7.51 11.36 -2.20
C GLY A 110 -7.52 10.21 -1.19
N LEU A 111 -6.95 9.06 -1.55
CA LEU A 111 -6.81 7.91 -0.67
C LEU A 111 -5.90 8.25 0.52
N HIS A 112 -4.73 8.84 0.27
CA HIS A 112 -3.86 9.32 1.34
C HIS A 112 -4.58 10.27 2.30
N ARG A 113 -5.42 11.17 1.79
CA ARG A 113 -6.23 12.07 2.63
C ARG A 113 -7.26 11.32 3.48
N VAL A 114 -7.97 10.34 2.91
CA VAL A 114 -8.94 9.51 3.65
C VAL A 114 -8.23 8.70 4.74
N HIS A 115 -7.06 8.13 4.44
CA HIS A 115 -6.26 7.41 5.42
C HIS A 115 -5.68 8.31 6.51
N ALA A 116 -5.26 9.53 6.18
CA ALA A 116 -4.80 10.51 7.18
C ALA A 116 -5.93 10.92 8.14
N LEU A 117 -7.14 11.17 7.62
CA LEU A 117 -8.32 11.54 8.41
C LEU A 117 -8.89 10.35 9.20
N GLY A 118 -8.87 9.15 8.63
CA GLY A 118 -9.31 7.90 9.30
C GLY A 118 -8.26 7.26 10.21
N GLY A 119 -6.99 7.63 10.04
CA GLY A 119 -5.81 7.06 10.68
C GLY A 119 -5.62 7.44 12.15
N ALA A 120 -6.38 8.41 12.66
CA ALA A 120 -6.53 8.57 14.11
C ALA A 120 -7.30 7.39 14.76
N SER A 121 -7.94 6.53 13.95
CA SER A 121 -8.77 5.41 14.44
C SER A 121 -8.47 4.04 13.84
N LYS A 122 -7.72 3.93 12.73
CA LYS A 122 -7.34 2.64 12.11
C LYS A 122 -6.14 2.84 11.18
N ALA A 123 -4.94 2.66 11.73
CA ALA A 123 -3.72 2.52 10.94
C ALA A 123 -3.57 1.05 10.57
N GLU A 124 -3.96 0.68 9.35
CA GLU A 124 -3.38 -0.41 8.57
C GLU A 124 -3.97 -0.39 7.15
N GLU A 125 -3.12 -0.72 6.18
CA GLU A 125 -3.33 -0.83 4.72
C GLU A 125 -3.08 0.42 3.86
N SER A 126 -1.87 0.50 3.29
CA SER A 126 -1.70 0.60 1.83
C SER A 126 -0.28 0.17 1.45
N ILE A 127 -0.20 -0.61 0.38
CA ILE A 127 1.02 -1.15 -0.22
C ILE A 127 1.46 -0.22 -1.36
N ALA A 128 2.78 -0.01 -1.42
CA ALA A 128 3.62 0.41 -2.54
C ALA A 128 3.50 1.87 -3.03
N ASP A 129 4.48 2.70 -2.65
CA ASP A 129 5.53 3.08 -3.60
C ASP A 129 6.83 3.49 -2.89
N ILE A 130 7.95 3.14 -3.52
CA ILE A 130 9.33 3.27 -3.00
C ILE A 130 9.80 4.72 -3.17
N PRO A 131 10.45 5.30 -2.15
CA PRO A 131 11.79 5.78 -2.39
C PRO A 131 12.79 5.13 -1.45
N ASP A 132 13.86 4.70 -2.10
CA ASP A 132 15.16 4.38 -1.54
C ASP A 132 15.63 5.51 -0.61
N SER A 133 16.43 5.13 0.39
CA SER A 133 17.14 5.99 1.34
C SER A 133 16.32 6.54 2.54
N GLN A 134 16.65 6.01 3.72
CA GLN A 134 16.61 6.69 5.03
C GLN A 134 15.28 6.75 5.80
N GLU A 135 14.77 5.61 6.24
CA GLU A 135 14.11 5.54 7.56
C GLU A 135 14.70 4.36 8.34
N THR A 136 15.87 4.59 8.93
CA THR A 136 16.46 3.71 9.96
C THR A 136 16.03 4.21 11.35
N GLU A 137 14.84 4.78 11.47
CA GLU A 137 14.33 5.28 12.74
C GLU A 137 13.51 4.20 13.44
N GLY A 138 14.19 3.46 14.33
CA GLY A 138 13.55 2.87 15.51
C GLY A 138 12.81 1.53 15.35
N LEU A 139 13.09 0.72 14.33
CA LEU A 139 12.60 -0.67 14.35
C LEU A 139 13.43 -1.48 15.34
N GLU A 140 12.80 -1.90 16.44
CA GLU A 140 13.40 -2.80 17.42
C GLU A 140 13.32 -4.25 16.93
N PRO A 141 14.41 -5.03 17.05
CA PRO A 141 14.38 -6.43 16.70
C PRO A 141 13.52 -7.21 17.70
N PHE A 142 12.51 -7.92 17.20
CA PHE A 142 11.57 -8.67 18.03
C PHE A 142 11.75 -10.19 17.92
N LEU A 143 12.48 -10.67 16.90
CA LEU A 143 12.81 -12.08 16.71
C LEU A 143 14.28 -12.26 16.36
N ARG A 144 14.83 -13.42 16.70
CA ARG A 144 16.14 -13.89 16.29
C ARG A 144 16.01 -15.23 15.57
N VAL A 145 16.75 -15.40 14.49
CA VAL A 145 16.84 -16.66 13.76
C VAL A 145 17.76 -17.61 14.52
N ASN A 146 17.22 -18.71 15.02
CA ASN A 146 17.99 -19.72 15.76
C ASN A 146 18.53 -20.82 14.84
N LEU A 147 17.81 -21.16 13.77
CA LEU A 147 18.20 -22.23 12.85
C LEU A 147 17.67 -21.96 11.46
N VAL A 148 18.48 -22.26 10.44
CA VAL A 148 18.10 -22.26 9.03
C VAL A 148 18.45 -23.62 8.44
N SER A 149 17.51 -24.24 7.74
CA SER A 149 17.72 -25.55 7.14
C SER A 149 18.31 -25.42 5.72
N PRO A 150 19.21 -26.32 5.31
CA PRO A 150 19.80 -26.29 3.98
C PRO A 150 18.76 -26.60 2.90
N GLY A 151 18.84 -25.92 1.77
CA GLY A 151 17.89 -26.00 0.66
C GLY A 151 16.50 -25.41 0.98
N SER A 152 16.36 -24.70 2.10
CA SER A 152 15.08 -24.11 2.49
C SER A 152 14.82 -22.77 1.77
N PRO A 153 13.55 -22.35 1.65
CA PRO A 153 13.21 -21.01 1.17
C PRO A 153 13.89 -19.89 1.97
N ALA A 154 14.06 -20.06 3.28
CA ALA A 154 14.77 -19.10 4.14
C ALA A 154 16.26 -18.99 3.79
N GLU A 155 16.95 -20.13 3.57
CA GLU A 155 18.36 -20.12 3.13
C GLU A 155 18.50 -19.50 1.73
N THR A 156 17.60 -19.85 0.81
CA THR A 156 17.60 -19.31 -0.56
C THR A 156 17.39 -17.79 -0.55
N ALA A 157 16.62 -17.28 0.40
CA ALA A 157 16.40 -15.84 0.61
C ALA A 157 17.60 -15.13 1.27
N GLY A 158 18.63 -15.87 1.71
CA GLY A 158 19.83 -15.31 2.33
C GLY A 158 19.73 -15.07 3.85
N ILE A 159 18.72 -15.64 4.50
CA ILE A 159 18.58 -15.59 5.97
C ILE A 159 19.64 -16.48 6.61
N GLN A 160 20.31 -15.98 7.63
CA GLN A 160 21.36 -16.66 8.37
C GLN A 160 20.99 -16.83 9.85
N VAL A 161 21.69 -17.74 10.52
CA VAL A 161 21.58 -17.93 11.97
C VAL A 161 22.11 -16.67 12.69
N GLU A 162 21.48 -16.31 13.81
CA GLU A 162 21.70 -15.07 14.58
C GLU A 162 21.22 -13.77 13.92
N ASP A 163 20.56 -13.84 12.75
CA ASP A 163 19.91 -12.65 12.19
C ASP A 163 18.77 -12.17 13.10
N LEU A 164 18.75 -10.87 13.36
CA LEU A 164 17.70 -10.22 14.14
C LEU A 164 16.65 -9.65 13.20
N ILE A 165 15.40 -10.11 13.31
CA ILE A 165 14.31 -9.67 12.44
C ILE A 165 13.69 -8.40 13.02
N LEU A 166 13.68 -7.36 12.20
CA LEU A 166 13.08 -6.06 12.47
C LEU A 166 11.64 -5.99 11.95
N GLU A 167 11.41 -6.62 10.79
CA GLU A 167 10.13 -6.62 10.09
C GLU A 167 10.00 -7.89 9.26
N PHE A 168 8.84 -8.53 9.29
CA PHE A 168 8.52 -9.73 8.52
C PHE A 168 7.19 -9.52 7.80
N GLY A 169 7.25 -9.10 6.53
CA GLY A 169 6.09 -8.69 5.74
C GLY A 169 5.34 -7.56 6.42
N SER A 170 4.10 -7.82 6.84
CA SER A 170 3.27 -6.86 7.57
C SER A 170 3.41 -6.94 9.10
N VAL A 171 4.31 -7.79 9.60
CA VAL A 171 4.52 -8.02 11.04
C VAL A 171 5.78 -7.30 11.50
N HIS A 172 5.63 -6.45 12.51
CA HIS A 172 6.67 -5.64 13.13
C HIS A 172 6.50 -5.67 14.64
N CYS A 173 7.50 -5.20 15.41
CA CYS A 173 7.49 -5.25 16.88
C CYS A 173 6.19 -4.71 17.53
N ARG A 174 5.53 -3.71 16.91
CA ARG A 174 4.28 -3.13 17.41
C ARG A 174 3.03 -4.02 17.23
N ASN A 175 3.02 -4.88 16.21
CA ASN A 175 1.88 -5.76 15.88
C ASN A 175 2.16 -7.24 16.17
N PHE A 176 3.39 -7.58 16.54
CA PHE A 176 3.75 -8.95 16.88
C PHE A 176 3.15 -9.37 18.22
N LYS A 177 2.19 -10.30 18.20
CA LYS A 177 1.61 -10.89 19.42
C LYS A 177 2.19 -12.28 19.67
N SER A 178 2.26 -13.10 18.63
CA SER A 178 2.76 -14.47 18.73
C SER A 178 3.34 -14.98 17.42
N LEU A 179 4.13 -16.06 17.51
CA LEU A 179 4.66 -16.77 16.34
C LEU A 179 3.56 -17.33 15.41
N ILE A 180 2.32 -17.45 15.92
CA ILE A 180 1.16 -17.90 15.12
C ILE A 180 0.85 -16.89 14.01
N ASP A 181 1.03 -15.60 14.26
CA ASP A 181 0.73 -14.53 13.30
C ASP A 181 1.66 -14.61 12.07
N ILE A 182 2.92 -14.96 12.31
CA ILE A 182 3.90 -15.23 11.24
C ILE A 182 3.49 -16.48 10.47
N GLY A 183 3.10 -17.56 11.16
CA GLY A 183 2.60 -18.76 10.51
C GLY A 183 1.43 -18.48 9.56
N LYS A 184 0.44 -17.71 10.02
CA LYS A 184 -0.72 -17.29 9.21
C LYS A 184 -0.32 -16.41 8.03
N LEU A 185 0.56 -15.43 8.24
CA LEU A 185 1.04 -14.56 7.16
C LEU A 185 1.71 -15.37 6.05
N VAL A 186 2.57 -16.30 6.44
CA VAL A 186 3.32 -17.19 5.53
C VAL A 186 2.37 -18.11 4.76
N GLU A 187 1.34 -18.61 5.41
CA GLU A 187 0.32 -19.46 4.79
C GLU A 187 -0.55 -18.67 3.78
N ASN A 188 -0.93 -17.44 4.11
CA ASN A 188 -1.66 -16.54 3.21
C ASN A 188 -0.80 -16.02 2.05
N SER A 189 0.52 -16.00 2.23
CA SER A 189 1.50 -15.50 1.26
C SER A 189 2.23 -16.63 0.51
N ARG A 190 1.63 -17.82 0.44
CA ARG A 190 2.18 -18.94 -0.35
C ARG A 190 2.40 -18.53 -1.80
N TYR A 191 3.60 -18.81 -2.30
CA TYR A 191 4.08 -18.45 -3.65
C TYR A 191 4.10 -16.94 -3.94
N LYS A 192 3.99 -16.09 -2.91
CA LYS A 192 4.13 -14.63 -3.01
C LYS A 192 5.41 -14.19 -2.32
N THR A 193 6.01 -13.11 -2.81
CA THR A 193 7.19 -12.52 -2.18
C THR A 193 6.80 -11.79 -0.90
N VAL A 194 7.49 -12.12 0.19
CA VAL A 194 7.39 -11.49 1.51
C VAL A 194 8.72 -10.79 1.79
N ASN A 195 8.69 -9.49 2.03
CA ASN A 195 9.90 -8.74 2.38
C ASN A 195 10.21 -8.91 3.85
N VAL A 196 11.47 -9.16 4.18
CA VAL A 196 11.94 -9.35 5.55
C VAL A 196 13.10 -8.40 5.79
N LYS A 197 12.97 -7.49 6.76
CA LYS A 197 14.07 -6.62 7.19
C LYS A 197 14.77 -7.27 8.36
N ILE A 198 16.06 -7.50 8.20
CA ILE A 198 16.92 -8.09 9.24
C ILE A 198 18.04 -7.15 9.60
N LYS A 199 18.60 -7.34 10.80
CA LYS A 199 19.81 -6.70 11.29
C LYS A 199 20.87 -7.77 11.50
N ARG A 200 21.97 -7.65 10.75
CA ARG A 200 23.15 -8.51 10.85
C ARG A 200 24.32 -7.65 11.32
N GLY A 201 24.67 -7.76 12.60
CA GLY A 201 25.63 -6.86 13.25
C GLY A 201 25.10 -5.43 13.29
N SER A 202 25.82 -4.49 12.66
CA SER A 202 25.42 -3.09 12.55
C SER A 202 24.56 -2.79 11.33
N ASN A 203 24.46 -3.72 10.37
CA ASN A 203 23.86 -3.46 9.07
C ASN A 203 22.40 -3.95 9.04
N THR A 204 21.53 -3.12 8.49
CA THR A 204 20.15 -3.49 8.18
C THR A 204 20.07 -3.94 6.73
N ILE A 205 19.52 -5.13 6.49
CA ILE A 205 19.44 -5.76 5.17
C ILE A 205 17.98 -6.11 4.92
N VAL A 206 17.49 -5.80 3.72
CA VAL A 206 16.14 -6.18 3.26
C VAL A 206 16.27 -7.40 2.35
N LEU A 207 15.58 -8.49 2.71
CA LEU A 207 15.58 -9.75 1.98
C LEU A 207 14.19 -10.04 1.42
N SER A 208 14.14 -10.76 0.30
CA SER A 208 12.90 -11.20 -0.33
C SER A 208 12.73 -12.71 -0.15
N LEU A 209 11.74 -13.10 0.63
CA LEU A 209 11.45 -14.49 1.00
C LEU A 209 10.18 -14.95 0.29
N ILE A 210 10.22 -16.11 -0.36
CA ILE A 210 9.04 -16.68 -1.04
C ILE A 210 8.62 -17.98 -0.33
N PRO A 211 7.53 -17.97 0.46
CA PRO A 211 7.03 -19.17 1.12
C PRO A 211 6.59 -20.23 0.12
N ARG A 212 7.20 -21.41 0.18
CA ARG A 212 6.84 -22.55 -0.68
C ARG A 212 7.05 -23.88 0.06
N PRO A 213 6.28 -24.93 -0.27
CA PRO A 213 6.59 -26.28 0.19
C PRO A 213 8.02 -26.66 -0.24
N TRP A 214 8.76 -27.28 0.65
CA TRP A 214 10.13 -27.74 0.43
C TRP A 214 10.32 -29.13 1.04
N VAL A 215 11.50 -29.72 0.93
CA VAL A 215 11.77 -31.10 1.37
C VAL A 215 11.56 -31.28 2.89
N GLY A 216 11.72 -30.21 3.68
CA GLY A 216 11.50 -30.23 5.12
C GLY A 216 10.10 -29.80 5.56
N LYS A 217 9.96 -29.54 6.87
CA LYS A 217 8.69 -29.18 7.49
C LYS A 217 8.32 -27.71 7.20
N GLY A 218 7.07 -27.47 6.82
CA GLY A 218 6.50 -26.12 6.68
C GLY A 218 6.84 -25.44 5.35
N LEU A 219 6.79 -24.10 5.32
CA LEU A 219 6.89 -23.28 4.10
C LEU A 219 8.15 -22.41 4.02
N LEU A 220 8.92 -22.31 5.11
CA LEU A 220 10.10 -21.43 5.20
C LEU A 220 11.39 -22.19 5.50
N GLY A 221 11.35 -23.14 6.44
CA GLY A 221 12.52 -23.91 6.87
C GLY A 221 13.50 -23.17 7.79
N CYS A 222 13.05 -22.12 8.47
CA CYS A 222 13.78 -21.47 9.55
C CYS A 222 13.02 -21.58 10.89
N ASN A 223 13.78 -21.55 11.98
CA ASN A 223 13.26 -21.44 13.34
C ASN A 223 13.62 -20.07 13.92
N VAL A 224 12.62 -19.37 14.43
CA VAL A 224 12.75 -18.04 15.01
C VAL A 224 12.32 -18.06 16.47
N ILE A 225 13.00 -17.28 17.30
CA ILE A 225 12.73 -17.14 18.73
C ILE A 225 12.52 -15.67 19.07
N PRO A 226 11.54 -15.33 19.93
CA PRO A 226 11.39 -13.98 20.45
C PRO A 226 12.66 -13.51 21.17
N VAL A 227 13.04 -12.26 20.91
CA VAL A 227 14.11 -11.60 21.66
C VAL A 227 13.46 -10.76 22.73
N GLU A 228 13.75 -11.06 23.99
CA GLU A 228 13.41 -10.17 25.10
C GLU A 228 14.38 -8.99 25.04
N VAL A 229 13.84 -7.79 24.77
CA VAL A 229 14.63 -6.56 24.81
C VAL A 229 15.02 -6.32 26.26
N VAL A 230 16.25 -6.66 26.61
CA VAL A 230 16.85 -6.24 27.88
C VAL A 230 17.17 -4.76 27.71
N GLU A 231 16.33 -3.90 28.28
CA GLU A 231 16.62 -2.47 28.43
C GLU A 231 18.00 -2.33 29.10
N ARG A 232 18.92 -1.62 28.44
CA ARG A 232 20.20 -1.16 29.01
C ARG A 232 20.22 0.35 29.02
#